data_AF-A0A381YKL3-F1
#
_entry.id   AF-A0A381YKL3-F1
#
_cell.length_a   1.000
_cell.length_b   1.000
_cell.length_c   1.000
_cell.angle_alpha   90.00
_cell.angle_beta   90.00
_cell.angle_gamma   90.00
#
_symmetry.space_group_name_H-M   'P 1'
#
loop_
_entity.id
_entity.type
_entity.pdbx_description
1 polymer ?
#
loop_
_entity_poly.entity_id
_entity_poly.type
_entity_poly.pdbx_seq_one_letter_code
_entity_poly.pdbx_strand_id
1 'polypeptide(L)' 'VKEAKSYREIAQEFSSEINSVTDTAFGIIIGCIYSSFLQAYSNQKQVPDMEDIQEFNEMITKNTEIIKKSIMNENV' A
#
# COMPACT_ATOMS: atom_id res chain seq x y z
N VAL A 1 -1.06 10.14 9.44
CA VAL A 1 0.16 10.02 10.27
C VAL A 1 0.18 8.74 11.12
N LYS A 2 -0.88 8.40 11.89
CA LYS A 2 -0.86 7.19 12.76
C LYS A 2 -0.73 5.86 12.00
N GLU A 3 -1.48 5.68 10.91
CA GLU A 3 -1.48 4.40 10.16
C GLU A 3 -0.15 4.12 9.46
N ALA A 4 0.45 5.11 8.79
CA ALA A 4 1.75 4.96 8.13
C ALA A 4 2.87 4.54 9.11
N LYS A 5 2.82 5.04 10.36
CA LYS A 5 3.72 4.63 11.44
C LYS A 5 3.54 3.16 11.80
N SER A 6 2.30 2.68 11.91
CA SER A 6 2.01 1.27 12.20
C SER A 6 2.54 0.33 11.12
N TYR A 7 2.39 0.68 9.83
CA TYR A 7 2.95 -0.13 8.75
C TYR A 7 4.48 -0.17 8.76
N ARG A 8 5.13 0.95 9.13
CA ARG A 8 6.58 0.99 9.33
C ARG A 8 7.02 0.10 10.49
N GLU A 9 6.32 0.14 11.62
CA GLU A 9 6.60 -0.69 12.80
C GLU A 9 6.46 -2.18 12.45
N ILE A 10 5.41 -2.58 11.72
CA ILE A 10 5.25 -3.95 11.24
C ILE A 10 6.44 -4.34 10.35
N ALA A 11 6.84 -3.51 9.40
CA ALA A 11 7.99 -3.80 8.54
C ALA A 11 9.31 -3.91 9.34
N GLN A 12 9.47 -3.15 10.44
CA GLN A 12 10.67 -3.21 11.29
C GLN A 12 10.85 -4.54 12.01
N GLU A 13 9.75 -5.22 12.38
CA GLU A 13 9.79 -6.57 12.98
C GLU A 13 10.47 -7.60 12.07
N PHE A 14 10.45 -7.35 10.75
CA PHE A 14 11.09 -8.21 9.74
C PHE A 14 12.42 -7.66 9.23
N SER A 15 13.04 -6.72 9.95
CA SER A 15 14.27 -6.03 9.50
C SER A 15 15.45 -6.96 9.19
N SER A 16 15.49 -8.19 9.73
CA SER A 16 16.49 -9.21 9.36
C SER A 16 16.26 -9.83 7.98
N GLU A 17 15.01 -9.82 7.51
CA GLU A 17 14.57 -10.51 6.29
C GLU A 17 14.37 -9.56 5.11
N ILE A 18 14.45 -8.25 5.33
CA ILE A 18 14.13 -7.23 4.32
C ILE A 18 15.29 -6.26 4.13
N ASN A 19 15.47 -5.81 2.89
CA ASN A 19 16.52 -4.84 2.54
C ASN A 19 16.13 -3.38 2.85
N SER A 20 14.83 -3.08 2.97
CA SER A 20 14.31 -1.72 3.14
C SER A 20 12.99 -1.73 3.90
N VAL A 21 12.99 -1.15 5.11
CA VAL A 21 11.77 -0.98 5.91
C VAL A 21 10.74 -0.13 5.16
N THR A 22 11.17 0.93 4.48
CA THR A 22 10.27 1.83 3.76
C THR A 22 9.60 1.13 2.58
N ASP A 23 10.35 0.38 1.77
CA ASP A 23 9.77 -0.32 0.61
C ASP A 23 8.89 -1.49 1.02
N THR A 24 9.25 -2.20 2.09
CA THR A 24 8.38 -3.24 2.67
C THR A 24 7.09 -2.64 3.22
N ALA A 25 7.16 -1.56 4.00
CA ALA A 25 5.97 -0.87 4.51
C ALA A 25 5.10 -0.33 3.36
N PHE A 26 5.71 0.19 2.29
CA PHE A 26 5.01 0.60 1.08
C PHE A 26 4.29 -0.59 0.45
N GLY A 27 4.98 -1.73 0.27
CA GLY A 27 4.38 -2.95 -0.26
C GLY A 27 3.20 -3.46 0.58
N ILE A 28 3.31 -3.42 1.91
CA ILE A 28 2.21 -3.78 2.83
C ILE A 28 1.01 -2.87 2.60
N ILE A 29 1.21 -1.55 2.53
CA ILE A 29 0.13 -0.58 2.28
C ILE A 29 -0.56 -0.88 0.94
N ILE A 30 0.20 -1.04 -0.15
CA ILE A 30 -0.38 -1.34 -1.46
C ILE A 30 -1.14 -2.67 -1.43
N GLY A 31 -0.60 -3.69 -0.75
CA GLY A 31 -1.27 -4.97 -0.56
C GLY A 31 -2.60 -4.85 0.19
N CYS A 32 -2.66 -4.05 1.26
CA CYS A 32 -3.90 -3.78 2.01
C CYS A 32 -4.94 -3.06 1.15
N ILE A 33 -4.53 -2.05 0.38
CA ILE A 33 -5.43 -1.31 -0.51
C ILE A 33 -5.94 -2.24 -1.62
N TYR A 34 -5.06 -3.02 -2.25
CA TYR A 34 -5.43 -3.97 -3.30
C TYR A 34 -6.39 -5.06 -2.77
N SER A 35 -6.13 -5.59 -1.59
CA SER A 35 -7.04 -6.55 -0.94
C SER A 35 -8.42 -5.93 -0.66
N SER A 36 -8.46 -4.67 -0.23
CA SER A 36 -9.72 -3.95 0.02
C SER A 36 -10.49 -3.69 -1.28
N PHE A 37 -9.77 -3.33 -2.34
CA PHE A 37 -10.29 -3.20 -3.70
C PHE A 37 -10.93 -4.51 -4.17
N LEU A 38 -10.21 -5.65 -4.11
CA LEU A 38 -10.76 -6.96 -4.48
C LEU A 38 -11.97 -7.35 -3.63
N GLN A 39 -11.93 -7.07 -2.32
CA GLN A 39 -13.04 -7.35 -1.42
C GLN A 39 -14.31 -6.55 -1.77
N ALA A 40 -14.16 -5.28 -2.20
CA ALA A 40 -15.29 -4.46 -2.62
C ALA A 40 -16.02 -5.02 -3.86
N TYR A 41 -15.28 -5.57 -4.83
CA TYR A 41 -15.86 -6.28 -5.98
C TYR A 41 -16.50 -7.61 -5.54
N SER A 42 -15.79 -8.39 -4.73
CA SER A 42 -16.28 -9.67 -4.23
C SER A 42 -17.60 -9.54 -3.46
N ASN A 43 -17.77 -8.48 -2.67
CA ASN A 43 -19.02 -8.21 -1.94
C ASN A 43 -20.23 -8.00 -2.86
N GLN A 44 -19.98 -7.54 -4.09
CA GLN A 44 -20.98 -7.36 -5.14
C GLN A 44 -21.08 -8.58 -6.07
N LYS A 45 -20.37 -9.67 -5.76
CA LYS A 45 -20.21 -10.87 -6.62
C LYS A 45 -19.61 -10.54 -7.99
N GLN A 46 -18.77 -9.52 -8.04
CA GLN A 46 -18.05 -9.09 -9.23
C GLN A 46 -16.56 -9.42 -9.12
N VAL A 47 -15.87 -9.34 -10.25
CA VAL A 47 -14.41 -9.41 -10.35
C VAL A 47 -13.99 -8.20 -11.17
N PRO A 48 -12.95 -7.45 -10.74
CA PRO A 48 -12.47 -6.32 -11.51
C PRO A 48 -11.93 -6.77 -12.87
N ASP A 49 -12.17 -5.97 -13.90
CA ASP A 49 -11.64 -6.21 -15.22
C ASP A 49 -10.27 -5.55 -15.42
N MET A 50 -9.76 -5.57 -16.65
CA MET A 50 -8.44 -5.02 -16.96
C MET A 50 -8.37 -3.50 -16.81
N GLU A 51 -9.47 -2.79 -17.10
CA GLU A 51 -9.56 -1.33 -17.00
C GLU A 51 -9.55 -0.91 -15.53
N ASP A 52 -10.35 -1.59 -14.69
CA ASP A 52 -10.38 -1.38 -13.24
C ASP A 52 -8.97 -1.55 -12.60
N ILE A 53 -8.24 -2.59 -13.02
CA ILE A 53 -6.88 -2.87 -12.52
C ILE A 53 -5.88 -1.83 -13.01
N GLN A 54 -6.04 -1.33 -14.24
CA GLN A 54 -5.19 -0.27 -14.77
C GLN A 54 -5.40 1.03 -13.99
N GLU A 55 -6.65 1.43 -13.75
CA GLU A 55 -6.97 2.62 -12.98
C GLU A 55 -6.43 2.53 -11.54
N PHE A 56 -6.56 1.36 -10.90
CA PHE A 56 -5.95 1.09 -9.61
C PHE A 56 -4.43 1.36 -9.62
N ASN A 57 -3.72 0.79 -10.59
CA ASN A 57 -2.27 0.94 -10.71
C ASN A 57 -1.86 2.41 -10.96
N GLU A 58 -2.62 3.13 -11.78
CA GLU A 58 -2.39 4.56 -12.01
C GLU A 58 -2.60 5.39 -10.75
N MET A 59 -3.66 5.09 -9.98
CA MET A 59 -3.93 5.75 -8.70
C MET A 59 -2.78 5.51 -7.70
N ILE A 60 -2.30 4.28 -7.58
CA ILE A 60 -1.15 3.96 -6.71
C ILE A 60 0.10 4.70 -7.17
N THR A 61 0.38 4.69 -8.48
CA THR A 61 1.56 5.36 -9.06
C THR A 61 1.53 6.86 -8.77
N LYS A 62 0.39 7.52 -8.98
CA LYS A 62 0.21 8.96 -8.71
C LYS A 62 0.45 9.34 -7.24
N ASN A 63 0.17 8.43 -6.30
CA ASN A 63 0.29 8.67 -4.86
C ASN A 63 1.59 8.12 -4.24
N THR A 64 2.44 7.44 -5.01
CA THR A 64 3.61 6.71 -4.50
C THR A 64 4.53 7.60 -3.66
N GLU A 65 4.87 8.79 -4.15
CA GLU A 65 5.74 9.74 -3.45
C GLU A 65 5.17 10.17 -2.10
N ILE A 66 3.88 10.49 -2.04
CA ILE A 66 3.21 10.92 -0.81
C ILE A 66 3.15 9.80 0.22
N ILE A 67 2.87 8.57 -0.23
CA ILE A 67 2.85 7.38 0.63
C ILE A 67 4.26 7.14 1.21
N LYS A 68 5.30 7.14 0.38
CA LYS A 68 6.68 6.93 0.85
C LYS A 68 7.14 8.00 1.83
N LYS A 69 6.88 9.29 1.55
CA LYS A 69 7.18 10.39 2.49
C LYS A 69 6.46 10.22 3.84
N SER A 70 5.18 9.83 3.79
CA SER A 70 4.38 9.56 5.00
C SER A 70 4.95 8.42 5.85
N ILE A 71 5.52 7.38 5.22
CA ILE A 71 6.20 6.28 5.92
C ILE A 71 7.54 6.73 6.53
N MET A 72 8.25 7.62 5.84
CA MET A 72 9.54 8.15 6.29
C MET A 72 9.40 9.25 7.35
N ASN A 73 8.17 9.70 7.64
CA ASN A 73 7.89 10.89 8.43
C ASN A 73 8.63 12.14 7.90
N GLU A 74 8.90 12.18 6.59
CA GLU A 74 9.40 13.37 5.93
C GLU A 74 8.21 14.32 5.72
N ASN A 75 8.36 15.59 6.13
CA ASN A 75 7.29 16.58 6.13
C ASN A 75 6.46 16.52 4.84
N VAL A 76 5.17 16.17 4.99
CA VAL A 76 4.15 16.21 3.93
C VAL A 76 3.62 17.62 3.80
#